data_AF-A0A5E3WCN9-F1
#
_entry.id   AF-A0A5E3WCN9-F1
#
_cell.length_a   1.000
_cell.length_b   1.000
_cell.length_c   1.000
_cell.angle_alpha   90.00
_cell.angle_beta   90.00
_cell.angle_gamma   90.00
#
_symmetry.space_group_name_H-M   'P 1'
#
loop_
_entity.id
_entity.type
_entity.pdbx_description
1 polymer ?
#
loop_
_entity_poly.entity_id
_entity_poly.type
_entity_poly.pdbx_seq_one_letter_code
_entity_poly.pdbx_strand_id
1 'polypeptide(L)'
;MLTARRPPADLSDDPLTLALRPPETETEGERRIRLQKEAEAKRVSEQIDEQLRQDKRQWDKQRQDIRLLLLGQAESGKSTLQKQFQLMYNPESLEAERASWRSVVYFNIARSVKLILEVLELYGDTAEDDSPEMSDSSSDAVGARGRYRSTSRRPAGSSIGMSGSSASSSKAALVLENQRHIAMLRMKLAPLIAAEALLADKLSGGMRSANPNQSKVFARRGWQSLASFSLTSGIGHRSTRSADGIELSHGGLLAVVQEVAGVLDACKSDVFSLWRNETTQKMIKRRRLRLEDSAGYFLNDVMRIAQPDYVPVIDDILHARIQTMGVAEHQFEVPLHGKSVTWHLYDVGGARGQRHTWIPYFDDANAIIFVAPVSAFDQYLEEDPRTNRIDDSLQLFTAICSNRLLKGVHLVLFLNKVDILQQKISAGVQVKKYITSFGDRSNDYETVVGYFRAHFNQVHRKNNEKNRVLYSHFTSVVDTKTTRSIIANVRDSIFRDYLKSAALV
;
A
#
# COMPACT_ATOMS: atom_id res chain seq x y z
N MET A 1 -62.25 -42.14 -4.07
CA MET A 1 -61.85 -42.64 -2.73
C MET A 1 -60.88 -41.64 -2.14
N LEU A 2 -61.38 -40.74 -1.29
CA LEU A 2 -60.58 -39.74 -0.57
C LEU A 2 -60.07 -40.38 0.72
N THR A 3 -58.75 -40.47 0.85
CA THR A 3 -58.08 -40.97 2.06
C THR A 3 -58.17 -39.91 3.17
N ALA A 4 -58.99 -40.20 4.19
CA ALA A 4 -59.08 -39.39 5.39
C ALA A 4 -57.75 -39.45 6.17
N ARG A 5 -57.18 -38.26 6.47
CA ARG A 5 -55.98 -38.11 7.31
C ARG A 5 -56.24 -38.67 8.72
N ARG A 6 -55.26 -39.39 9.28
CA ARG A 6 -55.21 -39.84 10.68
C ARG A 6 -55.42 -38.65 11.65
N PRO A 7 -56.14 -38.84 12.77
CA PRO A 7 -56.19 -37.86 13.86
C PRO A 7 -54.81 -37.74 14.54
N PRO A 8 -54.48 -36.59 15.15
CA PRO A 8 -53.20 -36.40 15.84
C PRO A 8 -53.12 -37.35 17.05
N ALA A 9 -51.94 -37.92 17.29
CA ALA A 9 -51.68 -38.77 18.45
C ALA A 9 -51.98 -38.01 19.75
N ASP A 10 -52.61 -38.71 20.69
CA ASP A 10 -52.96 -38.21 22.02
C ASP A 10 -51.69 -37.80 22.78
N LEU A 11 -51.61 -36.53 23.21
CA LEU A 11 -50.44 -35.95 23.90
C LEU A 11 -50.27 -36.49 25.34
N SER A 12 -51.22 -37.29 25.82
CA SER A 12 -51.27 -37.86 27.18
C SER A 12 -50.19 -38.91 27.45
N ASP A 13 -49.69 -39.57 26.40
CA ASP A 13 -48.69 -40.65 26.45
C ASP A 13 -47.30 -40.21 25.95
N ASP A 14 -47.06 -38.91 25.80
CA ASP A 14 -45.72 -38.42 25.46
C ASP A 14 -44.75 -38.68 26.64
N PRO A 15 -43.66 -39.46 26.44
CA PRO A 15 -42.69 -39.79 27.48
C PRO A 15 -42.04 -38.54 28.11
N LEU A 16 -41.94 -37.43 27.36
CA LEU A 16 -41.45 -36.16 27.89
C LEU A 16 -42.47 -35.53 28.86
N THR A 17 -43.74 -35.56 28.48
CA THR A 17 -44.87 -35.07 29.28
C THR A 17 -45.05 -35.86 30.57
N LEU A 18 -44.74 -37.16 30.57
CA LEU A 18 -44.70 -38.02 31.78
C LEU A 18 -43.51 -37.69 32.71
N ALA A 19 -42.33 -37.43 32.14
CA ALA A 19 -41.13 -37.12 32.91
C ALA A 19 -41.15 -35.72 33.57
N LEU A 20 -41.92 -34.78 33.01
CA LEU A 20 -42.07 -33.41 33.53
C LEU A 20 -43.22 -33.26 34.54
N ARG A 21 -43.94 -34.34 34.89
CA ARG A 21 -45.04 -34.27 35.86
C ARG A 21 -44.50 -33.98 37.27
N PRO A 22 -45.14 -33.08 38.03
CA PRO A 22 -44.77 -32.87 39.43
C PRO A 22 -44.87 -34.18 40.23
N PRO A 23 -43.96 -34.44 41.19
CA PRO A 23 -44.07 -35.60 42.07
C PRO A 23 -45.38 -35.56 42.89
N GLU A 24 -46.06 -36.70 43.02
CA GLU A 24 -47.35 -36.78 43.73
C GLU A 24 -47.25 -36.50 45.24
N THR A 25 -46.04 -36.44 45.81
CA THR A 25 -45.75 -36.26 47.24
C THR A 25 -45.05 -34.94 47.58
N GLU A 26 -45.10 -33.93 46.71
CA GLU A 26 -44.46 -32.60 46.89
C GLU A 26 -45.10 -31.79 48.04
N THR A 27 -44.29 -31.22 48.94
CA THR A 27 -44.78 -30.28 49.99
C THR A 27 -45.02 -28.87 49.44
N GLU A 28 -45.86 -28.05 50.09
CA GLU A 28 -46.15 -26.68 49.63
C GLU A 28 -44.89 -25.80 49.49
N GLY A 29 -43.88 -26.00 50.33
CA GLY A 29 -42.59 -25.31 50.26
C GLY A 29 -41.79 -25.70 49.02
N GLU A 30 -41.71 -26.99 48.70
CA GLU A 30 -41.03 -27.52 47.52
C GLU A 30 -41.72 -27.07 46.22
N ARG A 31 -43.07 -27.02 46.22
CA ARG A 31 -43.87 -26.49 45.11
C ARG A 31 -43.55 -25.04 44.77
N ARG A 32 -43.36 -24.20 45.78
CA ARG A 32 -42.99 -22.78 45.57
C ARG A 32 -41.60 -22.65 44.97
N ILE A 33 -40.64 -23.46 45.42
CA ILE A 33 -39.26 -23.47 44.90
C ILE A 33 -39.25 -23.97 43.45
N ARG A 34 -40.00 -25.03 43.12
CA ARG A 34 -40.10 -25.53 41.75
C ARG A 34 -40.72 -24.50 40.81
N LEU A 35 -41.83 -23.88 41.19
CA LEU A 35 -42.47 -22.83 40.39
C LEU A 35 -41.57 -21.61 40.21
N GLN A 36 -40.80 -21.22 41.23
CA GLN A 36 -39.79 -20.17 41.11
C GLN A 36 -38.68 -20.57 40.13
N LYS A 37 -38.14 -21.80 40.22
CA LYS A 37 -37.15 -22.32 39.28
C LYS A 37 -37.68 -22.42 37.85
N GLU A 38 -38.92 -22.85 37.65
CA GLU A 38 -39.58 -22.89 36.33
C GLU A 38 -39.77 -21.48 35.78
N ALA A 39 -40.20 -20.52 36.60
CA ALA A 39 -40.33 -19.13 36.20
C ALA A 39 -38.97 -18.48 35.85
N GLU A 40 -37.94 -18.75 36.64
CA GLU A 40 -36.56 -18.31 36.35
C GLU A 40 -36.03 -18.96 35.08
N ALA A 41 -36.20 -20.27 34.91
CA ALA A 41 -35.79 -21.00 33.71
C ALA A 41 -36.52 -20.48 32.46
N LYS A 42 -37.83 -20.21 32.56
CA LYS A 42 -38.61 -19.61 31.49
C LYS A 42 -38.09 -18.21 31.14
N ARG A 43 -37.80 -17.37 32.15
CA ARG A 43 -37.23 -16.03 31.93
C ARG A 43 -35.85 -16.09 31.25
N VAL A 44 -34.99 -17.03 31.66
CA VAL A 44 -33.68 -17.26 31.01
C VAL A 44 -33.86 -17.74 29.58
N SER A 45 -34.79 -18.67 29.33
CA SER A 45 -35.10 -19.15 27.97
C SER A 45 -35.60 -18.02 27.07
N GLU A 46 -36.52 -17.19 27.56
CA GLU A 46 -37.04 -16.03 26.81
C GLU A 46 -35.93 -15.02 26.49
N GLN A 47 -34.99 -14.80 27.42
CA GLN A 47 -33.83 -13.93 27.21
C GLN A 47 -32.87 -14.50 26.15
N ILE A 48 -32.61 -15.82 26.19
CA ILE A 48 -31.78 -16.50 25.19
C ILE A 48 -32.44 -16.43 23.80
N ASP A 49 -33.73 -16.70 23.71
CA ASP A 49 -34.47 -16.64 22.45
C ASP A 49 -34.48 -15.23 21.85
N GLU A 50 -34.60 -14.19 22.69
CA GLU A 50 -34.50 -12.81 22.24
C GLU A 50 -33.10 -12.47 21.73
N GLN A 51 -32.05 -12.91 22.43
CA GLN A 51 -30.66 -12.74 21.99
C GLN A 51 -30.42 -13.45 20.64
N LEU A 52 -30.91 -14.69 20.49
CA LEU A 52 -30.82 -15.43 19.23
C LEU A 52 -31.57 -14.75 18.09
N ARG A 53 -32.72 -14.12 18.36
CA ARG A 53 -33.43 -13.32 17.35
C ARG A 53 -32.63 -12.08 16.94
N GLN A 54 -31.98 -11.42 17.89
CA GLN A 54 -31.12 -10.27 17.61
C GLN A 54 -29.89 -10.68 16.79
N ASP A 55 -29.21 -11.74 17.20
CA ASP A 55 -28.07 -12.31 16.50
C ASP A 55 -28.46 -12.74 15.08
N LYS A 56 -29.64 -13.36 14.91
CA LYS A 56 -30.16 -13.71 13.59
C LYS A 56 -30.40 -12.49 12.71
N ARG A 57 -30.99 -11.41 13.24
CA ARG A 57 -31.19 -10.17 12.47
C ARG A 57 -29.86 -9.53 12.07
N GLN A 58 -28.88 -9.52 12.98
CA GLN A 58 -27.53 -9.04 12.68
C GLN A 58 -26.84 -9.90 11.63
N TRP A 59 -26.98 -11.23 11.74
CA TRP A 59 -26.48 -12.19 10.77
C TRP A 59 -27.10 -11.97 9.39
N ASP A 60 -28.41 -11.82 9.30
CA ASP A 60 -29.10 -11.57 8.04
C ASP A 60 -28.71 -10.24 7.41
N LYS A 61 -28.41 -9.21 8.22
CA LYS A 61 -27.82 -7.95 7.74
C LYS A 61 -26.41 -8.16 7.22
N GLN A 62 -25.55 -8.87 7.96
CA GLN A 62 -24.17 -9.18 7.57
C GLN A 62 -24.07 -10.04 6.31
N ARG A 63 -25.09 -10.86 6.01
CA ARG A 63 -25.18 -11.62 4.75
C ARG A 63 -25.40 -10.73 3.53
N GLN A 64 -25.93 -9.53 3.71
CA GLN A 64 -26.12 -8.56 2.64
C GLN A 64 -24.90 -7.68 2.41
N ASP A 65 -23.97 -7.67 3.37
CA ASP A 65 -22.73 -6.89 3.27
C ASP A 65 -21.80 -7.47 2.20
N ILE A 66 -21.07 -6.58 1.53
CA ILE A 66 -20.15 -6.93 0.44
C ILE A 66 -18.72 -6.79 0.95
N ARG A 67 -17.96 -7.89 0.92
CA ARG A 67 -16.57 -7.98 1.37
C ARG A 67 -15.63 -7.92 0.16
N LEU A 68 -14.79 -6.90 0.15
CA LEU A 68 -13.80 -6.61 -0.88
C LEU A 68 -12.39 -6.73 -0.31
N LEU A 69 -11.54 -7.47 -1.02
CA LEU A 69 -10.15 -7.65 -0.62
C LEU A 69 -9.21 -6.98 -1.61
N LEU A 70 -8.38 -6.05 -1.13
CA LEU A 70 -7.35 -5.41 -1.94
C LEU A 70 -6.06 -6.23 -1.91
N LEU A 71 -5.71 -6.89 -3.01
CA LEU A 71 -4.51 -7.73 -3.10
C LEU A 71 -3.48 -7.14 -4.06
N GLY A 72 -2.22 -7.53 -3.89
CA GLY A 72 -1.11 -7.09 -4.75
C GLY A 72 0.18 -6.85 -3.98
N GLN A 73 1.30 -6.80 -4.69
CA GLN A 73 2.61 -6.60 -4.08
C GLN A 73 2.72 -5.28 -3.30
N ALA A 74 3.75 -5.14 -2.46
CA ALA A 74 4.04 -3.89 -1.77
C ALA A 74 4.11 -2.73 -2.79
N GLU A 75 3.66 -1.55 -2.38
CA GLU A 75 3.72 -0.32 -3.20
C GLU A 75 3.00 -0.41 -4.56
N SER A 76 2.09 -1.37 -4.75
CA SER A 76 1.31 -1.45 -5.99
C SER A 76 0.24 -0.37 -6.12
N GLY A 77 -0.13 0.31 -5.02
CA GLY A 77 -1.16 1.35 -4.97
C GLY A 77 -2.45 0.95 -4.23
N LYS A 78 -2.45 -0.15 -3.47
CA LYS A 78 -3.61 -0.61 -2.68
C LYS A 78 -4.10 0.44 -1.68
N SER A 79 -3.23 0.97 -0.83
CA SER A 79 -3.62 1.96 0.16
C SER A 79 -4.04 3.29 -0.48
N THR A 80 -3.47 3.65 -1.63
CA THR A 80 -3.97 4.79 -2.43
C THR A 80 -5.37 4.51 -2.97
N LEU A 81 -5.65 3.28 -3.42
CA LEU A 81 -6.98 2.89 -3.87
C LEU A 81 -7.99 2.91 -2.71
N GLN A 82 -7.60 2.43 -1.53
CA GLN A 82 -8.39 2.52 -0.32
C GLN A 82 -8.74 3.98 0.03
N LYS A 83 -7.80 4.93 -0.08
CA LYS A 83 -8.07 6.36 0.08
C LYS A 83 -9.07 6.89 -0.94
N GLN A 84 -9.05 6.40 -2.19
CA GLN A 84 -10.04 6.77 -3.20
C GLN A 84 -11.44 6.24 -2.86
N PHE A 85 -11.55 5.05 -2.26
CA PHE A 85 -12.82 4.54 -1.72
C PHE A 85 -13.33 5.43 -0.57
N GLN A 86 -12.46 5.84 0.36
CA GLN A 86 -12.80 6.80 1.41
C GLN A 86 -13.29 8.12 0.82
N LEU A 87 -12.57 8.69 -0.13
CA LEU A 87 -12.95 9.94 -0.78
C LEU A 87 -14.32 9.85 -1.49
N MET A 88 -14.68 8.67 -2.00
CA MET A 88 -15.93 8.48 -2.74
C MET A 88 -17.15 8.23 -1.84
N TYR A 89 -16.97 7.49 -0.74
CA TYR A 89 -18.10 7.02 0.09
C TYR A 89 -18.11 7.56 1.52
N ASN A 90 -16.99 8.06 2.03
CA ASN A 90 -16.87 8.66 3.36
C ASN A 90 -15.86 9.83 3.37
N PRO A 91 -16.15 10.93 2.65
CA PRO A 91 -15.24 12.07 2.55
C PRO A 91 -15.02 12.79 3.88
N GLU A 92 -16.00 12.77 4.79
CA GLU A 92 -15.91 13.40 6.11
C GLU A 92 -14.82 12.77 6.98
N SER A 93 -14.66 11.44 6.92
CA SER A 93 -13.57 10.74 7.60
C SER A 93 -12.20 11.19 7.11
N LEU A 94 -12.04 11.41 5.80
CA LEU A 94 -10.76 11.85 5.23
C LEU A 94 -10.45 13.31 5.62
N GLU A 95 -11.48 14.15 5.69
CA GLU A 95 -11.35 15.54 6.17
C GLU A 95 -10.90 15.58 7.63
N ALA A 96 -11.51 14.78 8.51
CA ALA A 96 -11.14 14.69 9.91
C ALA A 96 -9.68 14.24 10.13
N GLU A 97 -9.15 13.42 9.22
CA GLU A 97 -7.77 12.92 9.25
C GLU A 97 -6.76 13.85 8.57
N ARG A 98 -7.20 14.90 7.88
CA ARG A 98 -6.35 15.74 7.02
C ARG A 98 -5.14 16.32 7.75
N ALA A 99 -5.34 16.80 8.99
CA ALA A 99 -4.26 17.33 9.82
C ALA A 99 -3.21 16.25 10.14
N SER A 100 -3.65 15.01 10.38
CA SER A 100 -2.79 13.87 10.69
C SER A 100 -1.83 13.55 9.53
N TRP A 101 -2.29 13.69 8.29
CA TRP A 101 -1.47 13.46 7.09
C TRP A 101 -0.29 14.43 6.93
N ARG A 102 -0.32 15.59 7.60
CA ARG A 102 0.80 16.55 7.57
C ARG A 102 2.10 15.93 8.06
N SER A 103 2.03 15.17 9.16
CA SER A 103 3.18 14.46 9.74
C SER A 103 3.82 13.46 8.77
N VAL A 104 2.99 12.79 7.97
CA VAL A 104 3.38 11.79 6.98
C VAL A 104 4.05 12.46 5.79
N VAL A 105 3.47 13.54 5.28
CA VAL A 105 4.05 14.31 4.18
C VAL A 105 5.44 14.82 4.57
N TYR A 106 5.59 15.38 5.77
CA TYR A 106 6.88 15.84 6.27
C TYR A 106 7.88 14.69 6.42
N PHE A 107 7.44 13.53 6.90
CA PHE A 107 8.27 12.34 6.95
C PHE A 107 8.73 11.92 5.54
N ASN A 108 7.84 11.88 4.54
CA ASN A 108 8.20 11.51 3.16
C ASN A 108 9.22 12.48 2.56
N ILE A 109 9.08 13.79 2.82
CA ILE A 109 10.06 14.81 2.38
C ILE A 109 11.41 14.58 3.05
N ALA A 110 11.44 14.52 4.38
CA ALA A 110 12.68 14.36 5.15
C ALA A 110 13.42 13.07 4.76
N ARG A 111 12.68 11.97 4.59
CA ARG A 111 13.22 10.70 4.12
C ARG A 111 13.79 10.78 2.70
N SER A 112 13.09 11.46 1.78
CA SER A 112 13.57 11.63 0.40
C SER A 112 14.87 12.44 0.37
N VAL A 113 14.95 13.52 1.14
CA VAL A 113 16.15 14.34 1.28
C VAL A 113 17.31 13.54 1.87
N LYS A 114 17.06 12.79 2.95
CA LYS A 114 18.06 11.91 3.58
C LYS A 114 18.65 10.91 2.59
N LEU A 115 17.80 10.19 1.85
CA LEU A 115 18.24 9.21 0.84
C LEU A 115 19.08 9.86 -0.26
N ILE A 116 18.70 11.07 -0.72
CA ILE A 116 19.48 11.81 -1.72
C ILE A 116 20.88 12.13 -1.19
N LEU A 117 20.97 12.63 0.05
CA LEU A 117 22.24 13.06 0.64
C LEU A 117 23.18 11.89 0.96
N GLU A 118 22.66 10.79 1.49
CA GLU A 118 23.42 9.55 1.75
C GLU A 118 24.04 9.02 0.45
N VAL A 119 23.29 9.07 -0.64
CA VAL A 119 23.76 8.58 -1.94
C VAL A 119 24.79 9.51 -2.55
N LEU A 120 24.61 10.83 -2.45
CA LEU A 120 25.63 11.77 -2.87
C LEU A 120 26.94 11.58 -2.08
N GLU A 121 26.85 11.19 -0.80
CA GLU A 121 28.01 10.94 0.06
C GLU A 121 28.73 9.65 -0.35
N LEU A 122 27.97 8.58 -0.60
CA LEU A 122 28.51 7.29 -1.04
C LEU A 122 29.27 7.36 -2.38
N TYR A 123 28.86 8.25 -3.30
CA TYR A 123 29.43 8.36 -4.64
C TYR A 123 30.24 9.65 -4.87
N GLY A 124 30.61 10.37 -3.81
CA GLY A 124 31.64 11.41 -3.86
C GLY A 124 31.24 12.73 -4.56
N ASP A 125 30.02 13.24 -4.33
CA ASP A 125 29.54 14.58 -4.74
C ASP A 125 29.74 14.98 -6.22
N THR A 126 30.08 14.02 -7.06
CA THR A 126 30.46 14.23 -8.45
C THR A 126 29.55 13.43 -9.36
N ALA A 127 29.09 14.07 -10.44
CA ALA A 127 28.37 13.39 -11.50
C ALA A 127 29.33 12.61 -12.43
N GLU A 128 30.63 12.91 -12.36
CA GLU A 128 31.69 12.44 -13.25
C GLU A 128 32.57 11.38 -12.56
N ASP A 129 32.11 10.13 -12.54
CA ASP A 129 33.02 8.98 -12.57
C ASP A 129 33.39 8.72 -14.03
N ASP A 130 34.60 9.11 -14.43
CA ASP A 130 35.33 8.50 -15.54
C ASP A 130 35.75 7.09 -15.08
N SER A 131 34.97 6.09 -15.47
CA SER A 131 35.44 4.70 -15.48
C SER A 131 34.89 4.03 -16.73
N PRO A 132 35.74 3.32 -17.49
CA PRO A 132 35.42 2.87 -18.83
C PRO A 132 34.28 1.86 -18.80
N GLU A 133 33.49 1.89 -19.86
CA GLU A 133 32.56 0.82 -20.21
C GLU A 133 33.25 -0.54 -20.03
N MET A 134 32.69 -1.39 -19.17
CA MET A 134 32.99 -2.81 -19.18
C MET A 134 32.49 -3.33 -20.52
N SER A 135 33.40 -3.43 -21.49
CA SER A 135 33.19 -4.16 -22.73
C SER A 135 32.85 -5.60 -22.38
N ASP A 136 31.62 -5.98 -22.71
CA ASP A 136 31.21 -7.37 -22.79
C ASP A 136 32.11 -8.06 -23.82
N SER A 137 32.92 -9.02 -23.39
CA SER A 137 33.74 -9.85 -24.27
C SER A 137 33.77 -11.25 -23.71
N SER A 138 32.76 -12.01 -24.13
CA SER A 138 32.79 -13.47 -24.10
C SER A 138 33.79 -14.00 -25.14
N SER A 139 34.65 -14.91 -24.68
CA SER A 139 35.32 -15.99 -25.42
C SER A 139 36.09 -15.67 -26.70
N ASP A 140 37.41 -15.76 -26.64
CA ASP A 140 38.09 -16.92 -27.26
C ASP A 140 39.52 -17.08 -26.76
N ALA A 141 39.83 -18.32 -26.36
CA ALA A 141 41.15 -18.76 -25.94
C ALA A 141 41.81 -19.51 -27.10
N VAL A 142 42.95 -19.02 -27.61
CA VAL A 142 44.01 -19.88 -28.19
C VAL A 142 45.37 -19.21 -27.94
N GLY A 143 46.30 -19.94 -27.32
CA GLY A 143 47.59 -19.43 -26.91
C GLY A 143 48.65 -19.36 -28.00
N ALA A 144 49.78 -18.70 -27.69
CA ALA A 144 51.13 -19.21 -27.95
C ALA A 144 52.17 -18.25 -27.36
N ARG A 145 53.24 -18.88 -26.87
CA ARG A 145 54.46 -18.30 -26.31
C ARG A 145 55.22 -17.42 -27.31
N GLY A 146 55.91 -16.39 -26.82
CA GLY A 146 56.95 -15.67 -27.58
C GLY A 146 57.76 -14.72 -26.71
N ARG A 147 59.03 -15.08 -26.46
CA ARG A 147 60.06 -14.29 -25.76
C ARG A 147 60.64 -13.17 -26.65
N TYR A 148 61.44 -12.29 -26.03
CA TYR A 148 62.44 -11.34 -26.59
C TYR A 148 61.84 -9.99 -27.07
N ARG A 149 62.46 -8.81 -26.93
CA ARG A 149 63.80 -8.38 -26.49
C ARG A 149 63.76 -6.87 -26.20
N SER A 150 64.56 -6.42 -25.24
CA SER A 150 64.97 -5.03 -25.06
C SER A 150 65.75 -4.52 -26.28
N THR A 151 65.38 -3.35 -26.82
CA THR A 151 66.33 -2.42 -27.45
C THR A 151 65.84 -0.98 -27.32
N SER A 152 66.75 -0.14 -26.85
CA SER A 152 66.68 1.31 -26.80
C SER A 152 66.65 1.94 -28.19
N ARG A 153 65.89 3.04 -28.34
CA ARG A 153 66.27 4.18 -29.20
C ARG A 153 65.35 5.37 -28.95
N ARG A 154 65.94 6.47 -28.47
CA ARG A 154 65.44 7.84 -28.68
C ARG A 154 65.62 8.21 -30.16
N PRO A 155 64.77 9.09 -30.70
CA PRO A 155 65.28 10.43 -30.97
C PRO A 155 64.35 11.55 -30.48
N ALA A 156 64.96 12.72 -30.34
CA ALA A 156 64.36 13.96 -29.90
C ALA A 156 63.64 14.70 -31.04
N GLY A 157 62.68 15.55 -30.64
CA GLY A 157 62.36 16.80 -31.33
C GLY A 157 61.11 16.78 -32.22
N SER A 158 59.99 17.30 -31.71
CA SER A 158 59.27 18.42 -32.35
C SER A 158 57.99 18.81 -31.58
N SER A 159 57.89 20.13 -31.36
CA SER A 159 56.68 20.93 -31.13
C SER A 159 55.66 20.49 -30.08
N ILE A 160 55.85 21.07 -28.89
CA ILE A 160 54.79 21.33 -27.92
C ILE A 160 53.79 22.31 -28.55
N GLY A 161 52.62 21.81 -28.95
CA GLY A 161 51.42 22.61 -29.13
C GLY A 161 50.69 22.72 -27.79
N MET A 162 51.00 23.74 -27.00
CA MET A 162 50.19 24.11 -25.85
C MET A 162 48.97 24.90 -26.34
N SER A 163 47.84 24.24 -26.53
CA SER A 163 46.54 24.91 -26.68
C SER A 163 45.41 23.96 -26.28
N GLY A 164 45.37 23.57 -25.00
CA GLY A 164 44.28 22.77 -24.44
C GLY A 164 44.05 22.90 -22.93
N SER A 165 44.83 23.72 -22.20
CA SER A 165 44.85 23.72 -20.73
C SER A 165 43.80 24.62 -20.06
N SER A 166 43.17 25.56 -20.78
CA SER A 166 42.22 26.50 -20.16
C SER A 166 40.86 25.85 -19.83
N ALA A 167 40.35 24.96 -20.68
CA ALA A 167 39.05 24.32 -20.49
C ALA A 167 39.02 23.28 -19.34
N SER A 168 40.17 22.64 -19.06
CA SER A 168 40.32 21.66 -17.97
C SER A 168 40.31 22.33 -16.58
N SER A 169 40.95 23.50 -16.46
CA SER A 169 40.99 24.28 -15.21
C SER A 169 39.60 24.82 -14.81
N SER A 170 38.81 25.30 -15.78
CA SER A 170 37.45 25.80 -15.53
C SER A 170 36.48 24.71 -15.10
N LYS A 171 36.57 23.50 -15.68
CA LYS A 171 35.74 22.35 -15.28
C LYS A 171 36.07 21.88 -13.86
N ALA A 172 37.35 21.75 -13.52
CA ALA A 172 37.76 21.34 -12.18
C ALA A 172 37.29 22.33 -11.10
N ALA A 173 37.32 23.64 -11.39
CA ALA A 173 36.80 24.67 -10.50
C ALA A 173 35.28 24.54 -10.26
N LEU A 174 34.49 24.30 -11.32
CA LEU A 174 33.04 24.09 -11.24
C LEU A 174 32.68 22.83 -10.46
N VAL A 175 33.46 21.75 -10.61
CA VAL A 175 33.28 20.52 -9.82
C VAL A 175 33.51 20.79 -8.33
N LEU A 176 34.59 21.49 -7.99
CA LEU A 176 34.92 21.84 -6.61
C LEU A 176 33.86 22.77 -5.98
N GLU A 177 33.34 23.72 -6.75
CA GLU A 177 32.26 24.62 -6.32
C GLU A 177 30.96 23.85 -6.06
N ASN A 178 30.60 22.91 -6.95
CA ASN A 178 29.45 22.03 -6.75
C ASN A 178 29.60 21.15 -5.51
N GLN A 179 30.78 20.56 -5.28
CA GLN A 179 31.07 19.78 -4.08
C GLN A 179 30.90 20.63 -2.81
N ARG A 180 31.44 21.86 -2.80
CA ARG A 180 31.27 22.79 -1.68
C ARG A 180 29.80 23.14 -1.46
N HIS A 181 29.04 23.35 -2.52
CA HIS A 181 27.62 23.64 -2.43
C HIS A 181 26.84 22.46 -1.82
N ILE A 182 27.09 21.22 -2.27
CA ILE A 182 26.44 20.03 -1.71
C ILE A 182 26.83 19.83 -0.24
N ALA A 183 28.10 20.04 0.12
CA ALA A 183 28.56 19.99 1.52
C ALA A 183 27.85 21.04 2.40
N MET A 184 27.68 22.27 1.91
CA MET A 184 26.91 23.31 2.62
C MET A 184 25.44 22.90 2.78
N LEU A 185 24.82 22.35 1.74
CA LEU A 185 23.43 21.86 1.81
C LEU A 185 23.29 20.73 2.83
N ARG A 186 24.24 19.80 2.92
CA ARG A 186 24.24 18.76 3.97
C ARG A 186 24.23 19.35 5.37
N MET A 187 25.10 20.32 5.65
CA MET A 187 25.15 20.96 6.96
C MET A 187 23.84 21.65 7.32
N LYS A 188 23.24 22.37 6.36
CA LYS A 188 21.98 23.08 6.57
C LYS A 188 20.77 22.15 6.70
N LEU A 189 20.79 21.00 6.04
CA LEU A 189 19.70 20.02 6.04
C LEU A 189 19.81 18.99 7.18
N ALA A 190 20.90 19.00 7.96
CA ALA A 190 21.09 18.10 9.10
C ALA A 190 19.92 18.12 10.12
N PRO A 191 19.32 19.27 10.49
CA PRO A 191 18.16 19.31 11.37
C PRO A 191 16.94 18.57 10.77
N LEU A 192 16.71 18.67 9.46
CA LEU A 192 15.62 17.98 8.77
C LEU A 192 15.86 16.45 8.75
N ILE A 193 17.10 16.01 8.62
CA ILE A 193 17.47 14.58 8.71
C ILE A 193 17.22 14.05 10.13
N ALA A 194 17.55 14.83 11.17
CA ALA A 194 17.27 14.45 12.55
C ALA A 194 15.76 14.35 12.83
N ALA A 195 14.97 15.27 12.25
CA ALA A 195 13.51 15.25 12.31
C ALA A 195 12.89 13.98 11.69
N GLU A 196 13.50 13.39 10.67
CA GLU A 196 13.02 12.15 10.05
C GLU A 196 12.89 11.02 11.07
N ALA A 197 13.93 10.82 11.90
CA ALA A 197 13.94 9.76 12.91
C ALA A 197 12.89 10.01 14.01
N LEU A 198 12.67 11.28 14.40
CA LEU A 198 11.65 11.66 15.38
C LEU A 198 10.24 11.40 14.87
N LEU A 199 9.95 11.80 13.62
CA LEU A 199 8.68 11.50 12.97
C LEU A 199 8.47 10.00 12.83
N ALA A 200 9.51 9.26 12.45
CA ALA A 200 9.42 7.81 12.29
C ALA A 200 9.04 7.10 13.59
N ASP A 201 9.66 7.49 14.71
CA ASP A 201 9.39 6.93 16.04
C ASP A 201 7.95 7.21 16.48
N LYS A 202 7.48 8.45 16.32
CA LYS A 202 6.12 8.83 16.70
C LYS A 202 5.04 8.21 15.80
N LEU A 203 5.27 8.16 14.49
CA LEU A 203 4.34 7.55 13.53
C LEU A 203 4.25 6.03 13.70
N SER A 204 5.36 5.38 14.08
CA SER A 204 5.41 3.92 14.30
C SER A 204 4.98 3.52 15.71
N GLY A 205 4.64 4.47 16.59
CA GLY A 205 4.27 4.22 17.98
C GLY A 205 5.40 3.56 18.79
N GLY A 206 6.66 3.88 18.51
CA GLY A 206 7.85 3.37 19.22
C GLY A 206 8.39 2.02 18.73
N MET A 207 7.79 1.40 17.70
CA MET A 207 8.32 0.16 17.13
C MET A 207 9.38 0.46 16.07
N ARG A 208 10.65 0.22 16.41
CA ARG A 208 11.77 0.37 15.47
C ARG A 208 11.88 -0.86 14.57
N SER A 209 12.07 -0.62 13.27
CA SER A 209 12.53 -1.67 12.35
C SER A 209 13.82 -2.29 12.89
N ALA A 210 13.96 -3.62 12.80
CA ALA A 210 15.15 -4.33 13.26
C ALA A 210 16.45 -3.89 12.55
N ASN A 211 16.33 -3.14 11.44
CA ASN A 211 17.45 -2.62 10.70
C ASN A 211 17.49 -1.07 10.81
N PRO A 212 18.48 -0.47 11.50
CA PRO A 212 18.55 0.98 11.73
C PRO A 212 18.75 1.81 10.45
N ASN A 213 19.26 1.20 9.38
CA ASN A 213 19.39 1.84 8.06
C ASN A 213 18.12 1.76 7.21
N GLN A 214 17.06 1.11 7.69
CA GLN A 214 15.74 1.08 7.04
C GLN A 214 14.69 1.70 7.96
N SER A 215 14.62 3.03 7.97
CA SER A 215 13.50 3.78 8.58
C SER A 215 12.20 3.51 7.83
N LYS A 216 11.61 2.32 8.00
CA LYS A 216 10.26 2.02 7.51
C LYS A 216 9.27 2.41 8.58
N VAL A 217 8.42 3.38 8.27
CA VAL A 217 7.29 3.77 9.10
C VAL A 217 6.09 2.92 8.76
N PHE A 218 5.50 2.37 9.81
CA PHE A 218 4.40 1.43 9.71
C PHE A 218 3.11 2.04 10.23
N ALA A 219 2.08 2.06 9.39
CA ALA A 219 0.75 2.49 9.81
C ALA A 219 0.09 1.37 10.64
N ARG A 220 -0.20 1.62 11.93
CA ARG A 220 -1.04 0.77 12.79
C ARG A 220 -2.45 1.36 12.92
N ARG A 221 -3.47 0.53 13.18
CA ARG A 221 -4.82 1.00 13.56
C ARG A 221 -4.70 2.10 14.65
N GLY A 222 -5.28 3.27 14.38
CA GLY A 222 -5.29 4.41 15.30
C GLY A 222 -4.12 5.39 15.19
N TRP A 223 -3.18 5.23 14.25
CA TRP A 223 -2.12 6.25 14.07
C TRP A 223 -2.70 7.64 13.70
N GLN A 224 -3.84 7.68 12.99
CA GLN A 224 -4.57 8.91 12.70
C GLN A 224 -5.19 9.55 13.95
N SER A 225 -5.67 8.74 14.91
CA SER A 225 -6.27 9.25 16.15
C SER A 225 -5.24 9.85 17.10
N LEU A 226 -3.96 9.44 16.99
CA LEU A 226 -2.85 10.09 17.69
C LEU A 226 -2.59 11.53 17.22
N ALA A 227 -3.10 11.90 16.04
CA ALA A 227 -2.92 13.23 15.46
C ALA A 227 -4.21 14.05 15.33
N SER A 228 -5.41 13.46 15.47
CA SER A 228 -6.70 14.16 15.30
C SER A 228 -7.37 14.65 16.59
N PHE A 229 -7.00 14.15 17.77
CA PHE A 229 -7.63 14.54 19.04
C PHE A 229 -7.09 15.86 19.61
N SER A 230 -7.44 17.00 18.98
CA SER A 230 -7.39 18.30 19.68
C SER A 230 -8.24 19.43 19.10
N LEU A 231 -9.11 19.19 18.10
CA LEU A 231 -9.99 20.25 17.58
C LEU A 231 -11.37 20.31 18.25
N THR A 232 -11.70 19.36 19.13
CA THR A 232 -12.95 19.38 19.93
C THR A 232 -12.63 19.30 21.42
N SER A 233 -11.81 20.21 21.93
CA SER A 233 -11.71 20.44 23.38
C SER A 233 -12.99 21.16 23.86
N GLY A 234 -14.07 20.40 24.03
CA GLY A 234 -15.34 20.97 24.45
C GLY A 234 -16.51 20.02 24.41
N ILE A 235 -16.37 18.79 24.92
CA ILE A 235 -17.43 17.99 25.57
C ILE A 235 -16.71 16.81 26.22
N GLY A 236 -16.77 16.72 27.55
CA GLY A 236 -16.14 15.64 28.30
C GLY A 236 -16.81 14.30 27.98
N HIS A 237 -16.03 13.36 27.45
CA HIS A 237 -16.41 11.95 27.41
C HIS A 237 -15.35 11.10 28.10
N ARG A 238 -15.83 10.29 29.05
CA ARG A 238 -15.05 9.37 29.89
C ARG A 238 -14.15 8.47 29.05
N SER A 239 -12.88 8.41 29.45
CA SER A 239 -11.89 7.43 29.01
C SER A 239 -12.45 6.01 29.08
N THR A 240 -12.57 5.34 27.94
CA THR A 240 -12.79 3.90 27.86
C THR A 240 -11.44 3.21 27.99
N ARG A 241 -11.21 2.57 29.13
CA ARG A 241 -10.07 1.68 29.37
C ARG A 241 -10.12 0.50 28.39
N SER A 242 -9.19 0.44 27.44
CA SER A 242 -8.81 -0.80 26.76
C SER A 242 -7.86 -1.61 27.67
N ALA A 243 -7.99 -2.93 27.65
CA ALA A 243 -7.34 -3.86 28.59
C ALA A 243 -5.80 -3.98 28.45
N ASP A 244 -5.19 -3.36 27.45
CA ASP A 244 -3.74 -3.35 27.27
C ASP A 244 -3.18 -1.98 27.66
N GLY A 245 -2.62 -1.90 28.88
CA GLY A 245 -2.12 -0.68 29.51
C GLY A 245 -0.90 -0.07 28.82
N ILE A 246 -1.12 0.72 27.77
CA ILE A 246 -0.13 1.67 27.26
C ILE A 246 -0.77 3.07 27.25
N GLU A 247 -0.42 3.88 28.24
CA GLU A 247 -0.67 5.32 28.22
C GLU A 247 0.24 5.96 27.15
N LEU A 248 -0.26 6.12 25.93
CA LEU A 248 0.41 6.90 24.88
C LEU A 248 0.27 8.40 25.21
N SER A 249 1.37 9.16 25.19
CA SER A 249 1.33 10.61 25.42
C SER A 249 0.83 11.35 24.17
N HIS A 250 -0.49 11.57 24.12
CA HIS A 250 -1.21 12.12 22.96
C HIS A 250 -0.82 13.57 22.59
N GLY A 251 -0.17 14.33 23.48
CA GLY A 251 0.31 15.70 23.21
C GLY A 251 1.66 15.79 22.47
N GLY A 252 2.41 14.69 22.33
CA GLY A 252 3.78 14.72 21.81
C GLY A 252 3.89 14.84 20.28
N LEU A 253 2.98 14.21 19.52
CA LEU A 253 3.08 14.19 18.06
C LEU A 253 2.81 15.57 17.45
N LEU A 254 1.82 16.30 17.95
CA LEU A 254 1.53 17.66 17.45
C LEU A 254 2.69 18.62 17.69
N ALA A 255 3.32 18.57 18.87
CA ALA A 255 4.49 19.37 19.18
C ALA A 255 5.66 19.06 18.23
N VAL A 256 5.92 17.78 17.97
CA VAL A 256 6.93 17.34 16.99
C VAL A 256 6.57 17.82 15.59
N VAL A 257 5.32 17.71 15.16
CA VAL A 257 4.90 18.20 13.82
C VAL A 257 5.10 19.71 13.68
N GLN A 258 4.83 20.48 14.74
CA GLN A 258 5.04 21.93 14.74
C GLN A 258 6.53 22.29 14.72
N GLU A 259 7.36 21.57 15.48
CA GLU A 259 8.82 21.73 15.45
C GLU A 259 9.37 21.43 14.04
N VAL A 260 8.96 20.30 13.47
CA VAL A 260 9.34 19.91 12.10
C VAL A 260 8.85 20.92 11.07
N ALA A 261 7.65 21.49 11.24
CA ALA A 261 7.16 22.53 10.36
C ALA A 261 8.10 23.75 10.37
N GLY A 262 8.57 24.18 11.55
CA GLY A 262 9.54 25.27 11.68
C GLY A 262 10.89 24.94 11.05
N VAL A 263 11.38 23.71 11.24
CA VAL A 263 12.62 23.23 10.60
C VAL A 263 12.47 23.24 9.07
N LEU A 264 11.37 22.70 8.55
CA LEU A 264 11.11 22.61 7.12
C LEU A 264 10.94 24.00 6.49
N ASP A 265 10.23 24.92 7.15
CA ASP A 265 10.09 26.31 6.70
C ASP A 265 11.45 27.02 6.60
N ALA A 266 12.33 26.80 7.59
CA ALA A 266 13.66 27.39 7.61
C ALA A 266 14.58 26.84 6.49
N CYS A 267 14.46 25.55 6.14
CA CYS A 267 15.33 24.90 5.16
C CYS A 267 14.69 24.64 3.77
N LYS A 268 13.45 25.10 3.52
CA LYS A 268 12.73 24.84 2.25
C LYS A 268 13.50 25.25 0.99
N SER A 269 14.23 26.36 1.06
CA SER A 269 15.08 26.84 -0.04
C SER A 269 16.27 25.92 -0.29
N ASP A 270 16.87 25.37 0.77
CA ASP A 270 17.98 24.44 0.67
C ASP A 270 17.49 23.07 0.13
N VAL A 271 16.32 22.58 0.57
CA VAL A 271 15.68 21.38 0.00
C VAL A 271 15.41 21.56 -1.49
N PHE A 272 14.85 22.70 -1.88
CA PHE A 272 14.59 23.01 -3.29
C PHE A 272 15.89 23.12 -4.11
N SER A 273 16.92 23.75 -3.56
CA SER A 273 18.25 23.85 -4.18
C SER A 273 18.87 22.47 -4.39
N LEU A 274 18.83 21.60 -3.38
CA LEU A 274 19.32 20.23 -3.47
C LEU A 274 18.60 19.44 -4.56
N TRP A 275 17.27 19.54 -4.60
CA TRP A 275 16.44 18.80 -5.56
C TRP A 275 16.69 19.27 -7.01
N ARG A 276 16.82 20.58 -7.24
CA ARG A 276 17.07 21.13 -8.58
C ARG A 276 18.53 21.05 -9.04
N ASN A 277 19.45 20.72 -8.13
CA ASN A 277 20.87 20.60 -8.45
C ASN A 277 21.10 19.55 -9.55
N GLU A 278 21.89 19.91 -10.57
CA GLU A 278 22.16 19.03 -11.71
C GLU A 278 22.89 17.75 -11.32
N THR A 279 23.86 17.85 -10.40
CA THR A 279 24.60 16.68 -9.90
C THR A 279 23.64 15.73 -9.23
N THR A 280 22.75 16.23 -8.35
CA THR A 280 21.69 15.42 -7.73
C THR A 280 20.83 14.70 -8.76
N GLN A 281 20.30 15.42 -9.76
CA GLN A 281 19.42 14.85 -10.79
C GLN A 281 20.14 13.83 -11.68
N LYS A 282 21.39 14.11 -12.08
CA LYS A 282 22.24 13.18 -12.84
C LYS A 282 22.55 11.93 -12.02
N MET A 283 22.84 12.10 -10.74
CA MET A 283 23.08 10.99 -9.81
C MET A 283 21.85 10.08 -9.77
N ILE A 284 20.69 10.62 -9.40
CA ILE A 284 19.42 9.89 -9.28
C ILE A 284 19.14 9.05 -10.54
N LYS A 285 19.33 9.64 -11.73
CA LYS A 285 19.16 8.95 -13.02
C LYS A 285 20.22 7.86 -13.24
N ARG A 286 21.51 8.18 -13.04
CA ARG A 286 22.65 7.29 -13.33
C ARG A 286 22.64 6.04 -12.46
N ARG A 287 22.43 6.19 -11.14
CA ARG A 287 22.40 5.04 -10.22
C ARG A 287 21.01 4.46 -10.01
N ARG A 288 19.99 4.98 -10.72
CA ARG A 288 18.59 4.53 -10.62
C ARG A 288 18.12 4.52 -9.17
N LEU A 289 18.39 5.63 -8.48
CA LEU A 289 18.06 5.74 -7.06
C LEU A 289 16.57 5.49 -6.87
N ARG A 290 16.24 4.53 -6.00
CA ARG A 290 14.86 4.19 -5.66
C ARG A 290 14.30 5.22 -4.68
N LEU A 291 13.99 6.39 -5.20
CA LEU A 291 13.12 7.31 -4.48
C LEU A 291 11.70 6.75 -4.48
N GLU A 292 10.91 7.14 -3.48
CA GLU A 292 9.47 6.87 -3.53
C GLU A 292 8.89 7.53 -4.79
N ASP A 293 7.95 6.87 -5.48
CA ASP A 293 7.39 7.39 -6.73
C ASP A 293 6.79 8.80 -6.57
N SER A 294 6.35 9.16 -5.36
CA SER A 294 5.83 10.49 -4.99
C SER A 294 6.88 11.49 -4.51
N ALA A 295 8.17 11.13 -4.40
CA ALA A 295 9.22 12.03 -3.93
C ALA A 295 9.31 13.30 -4.80
N GLY A 296 9.21 13.14 -6.12
CA GLY A 296 9.20 14.28 -7.06
C GLY A 296 8.01 15.21 -6.85
N TYR A 297 6.83 14.67 -6.56
CA TYR A 297 5.63 15.45 -6.28
C TYR A 297 5.84 16.41 -5.09
N PHE A 298 6.32 15.88 -3.95
CA PHE A 298 6.53 16.71 -2.75
C PHE A 298 7.73 17.65 -2.86
N LEU A 299 8.84 17.21 -3.47
CA LEU A 299 10.05 18.04 -3.57
C LEU A 299 9.90 19.20 -4.56
N ASN A 300 9.09 19.04 -5.60
CA ASN A 300 8.74 20.13 -6.52
C ASN A 300 7.91 21.22 -5.82
N ASP A 301 7.01 20.82 -4.93
CA ASP A 301 6.08 21.72 -4.22
C ASP A 301 6.51 22.04 -2.78
N VAL A 302 7.79 21.81 -2.44
CA VAL A 302 8.28 21.99 -1.06
C VAL A 302 8.02 23.40 -0.54
N MET A 303 8.03 24.42 -1.41
CA MET A 303 7.75 25.81 -1.06
C MET A 303 6.32 26.04 -0.56
N ARG A 304 5.34 25.28 -1.09
CA ARG A 304 3.94 25.30 -0.65
C ARG A 304 3.78 24.47 0.63
N ILE A 305 4.40 23.31 0.68
CA ILE A 305 4.24 22.33 1.76
C ILE A 305 4.93 22.79 3.07
N ALA A 306 6.02 23.55 2.95
CA ALA A 306 6.78 24.05 4.08
C ALA A 306 6.15 25.29 4.75
N GLN A 307 5.05 25.84 4.22
CA GLN A 307 4.41 27.00 4.85
C GLN A 307 3.86 26.65 6.24
N PRO A 308 3.90 27.58 7.22
CA PRO A 308 3.43 27.30 8.58
C PRO A 308 1.96 26.88 8.65
N ASP A 309 1.12 27.47 7.79
CA ASP A 309 -0.31 27.24 7.65
C ASP A 309 -0.67 26.10 6.67
N TYR A 310 0.33 25.34 6.22
CA TYR A 310 0.11 24.22 5.31
C TYR A 310 -0.87 23.19 5.88
N VAL A 311 -1.92 22.95 5.11
CA VAL A 311 -2.87 21.86 5.30
C VAL A 311 -2.83 20.96 4.05
N PRO A 312 -2.60 19.64 4.18
CA PRO A 312 -2.51 18.74 3.04
C PRO A 312 -3.77 18.77 2.19
N VAL A 313 -3.61 18.98 0.88
CA VAL A 313 -4.72 18.82 -0.07
C VAL A 313 -4.95 17.34 -0.35
N ILE A 314 -6.08 17.00 -0.99
CA ILE A 314 -6.42 15.60 -1.33
C ILE A 314 -5.27 14.93 -2.09
N ASP A 315 -4.65 15.64 -3.04
CA ASP A 315 -3.56 15.11 -3.84
C ASP A 315 -2.30 14.82 -3.00
N ASP A 316 -2.01 15.66 -1.99
CA ASP A 316 -0.93 15.39 -1.01
C ASP A 316 -1.21 14.10 -0.25
N ILE A 317 -2.46 13.88 0.17
CA ILE A 317 -2.85 12.67 0.91
C ILE A 317 -2.75 11.43 0.02
N LEU A 318 -3.12 11.51 -1.26
CA LEU A 318 -3.02 10.38 -2.19
C LEU A 318 -1.57 10.00 -2.50
N HIS A 319 -0.66 10.98 -2.57
CA HIS A 319 0.77 10.79 -2.77
C HIS A 319 1.54 10.45 -1.49
N ALA A 320 0.98 10.76 -0.32
CA ALA A 320 1.59 10.47 0.98
C ALA A 320 1.67 8.96 1.20
N ARG A 321 2.86 8.51 1.63
CA ARG A 321 3.21 7.11 1.65
C ARG A 321 3.58 6.65 3.05
N ILE A 322 2.84 5.66 3.53
CA ILE A 322 3.13 4.92 4.76
C ILE A 322 3.02 3.43 4.43
N GLN A 323 3.91 2.61 4.99
CA GLN A 323 3.82 1.17 4.78
C GLN A 323 2.72 0.59 5.66
N THR A 324 1.72 -0.03 5.05
CA THR A 324 0.69 -0.78 5.78
C THR A 324 1.29 -2.03 6.42
N MET A 325 0.97 -2.25 7.70
CA MET A 325 1.22 -3.51 8.40
C MET A 325 -0.09 -4.23 8.73
N GLY A 326 -0.11 -5.53 8.48
CA GLY A 326 -1.27 -6.36 8.79
C GLY A 326 -2.47 -6.01 7.90
N VAL A 327 -3.65 -6.00 8.52
CA VAL A 327 -4.94 -5.82 7.83
C VAL A 327 -5.74 -4.68 8.43
N ALA A 328 -6.06 -3.69 7.59
CA ALA A 328 -6.98 -2.60 7.91
C ALA A 328 -8.34 -2.89 7.25
N GLU A 329 -9.41 -2.79 8.05
CA GLU A 329 -10.79 -2.91 7.56
C GLU A 329 -11.41 -1.52 7.51
N HIS A 330 -12.05 -1.20 6.39
CA HIS A 330 -12.81 0.03 6.20
C HIS A 330 -14.24 -0.31 5.81
N GLN A 331 -15.20 0.32 6.48
CA GLN A 331 -16.62 0.13 6.21
C GLN A 331 -17.17 1.36 5.50
N PHE A 332 -17.91 1.12 4.42
CA PHE A 332 -18.54 2.16 3.62
C PHE A 332 -20.02 1.85 3.44
N GLU A 333 -20.88 2.83 3.70
CA GLU A 333 -22.29 2.73 3.32
C GLU A 333 -22.44 3.14 1.85
N VAL A 334 -22.73 2.16 0.99
CA VAL A 334 -22.83 2.39 -0.45
C VAL A 334 -24.30 2.34 -0.88
N PRO A 335 -24.84 3.43 -1.43
CA PRO A 335 -26.20 3.43 -1.96
C PRO A 335 -26.24 2.59 -3.24
N LEU A 336 -27.08 1.56 -3.24
CA LEU A 336 -27.27 0.60 -4.32
C LEU A 336 -28.77 0.42 -4.58
N HIS A 337 -29.26 0.96 -5.70
CA HIS A 337 -30.63 0.77 -6.18
C HIS A 337 -31.73 1.04 -5.12
N GLY A 338 -31.56 2.09 -4.31
CA GLY A 338 -32.53 2.48 -3.28
C GLY A 338 -32.36 1.79 -1.93
N LYS A 339 -31.36 0.92 -1.75
CA LYS A 339 -30.95 0.35 -0.46
C LYS A 339 -29.50 0.73 -0.14
N SER A 340 -29.19 0.97 1.14
CA SER A 340 -27.80 1.12 1.60
C SER A 340 -27.23 -0.27 1.89
N VAL A 341 -26.10 -0.60 1.27
CA VAL A 341 -25.37 -1.86 1.51
C VAL A 341 -24.02 -1.52 2.12
N THR A 342 -23.64 -2.21 3.19
CA THR A 342 -22.34 -2.03 3.82
C THR A 342 -21.27 -2.74 3.00
N TRP A 343 -20.23 -2.01 2.62
CA TRP A 343 -19.05 -2.54 1.96
C TRP A 343 -17.90 -2.61 2.95
N HIS A 344 -17.34 -3.79 3.14
CA HIS A 344 -16.15 -4.03 3.95
C HIS A 344 -14.95 -4.14 3.01
N LEU A 345 -14.06 -3.15 3.06
CA LEU A 345 -12.84 -3.13 2.28
C LEU A 345 -11.65 -3.48 3.18
N TYR A 346 -10.98 -4.59 2.87
CA TYR A 346 -9.79 -5.05 3.57
C TYR A 346 -8.53 -4.63 2.79
N ASP A 347 -7.75 -3.69 3.33
CA ASP A 347 -6.40 -3.34 2.84
C ASP A 347 -5.35 -4.15 3.59
N VAL A 348 -4.67 -5.05 2.86
CA VAL A 348 -3.68 -5.96 3.43
C VAL A 348 -2.26 -5.59 2.99
N GLY A 349 -1.29 -5.84 3.87
CA GLY A 349 0.13 -5.66 3.58
C GLY A 349 0.58 -6.47 2.34
N GLY A 350 1.21 -5.79 1.37
CA GLY A 350 1.63 -6.40 0.10
C GLY A 350 3.01 -7.06 0.09
N ALA A 351 3.79 -6.86 1.16
CA ALA A 351 5.15 -7.41 1.29
C ALA A 351 5.12 -8.94 1.38
N ARG A 352 6.15 -9.62 0.87
CA ARG A 352 6.19 -11.09 0.83
C ARG A 352 5.97 -11.73 2.20
N GLY A 353 6.61 -11.17 3.24
CA GLY A 353 6.49 -11.65 4.62
C GLY A 353 5.10 -11.49 5.24
N GLN A 354 4.20 -10.66 4.66
CA GLN A 354 2.88 -10.38 5.23
C GLN A 354 1.75 -11.16 4.55
N ARG A 355 2.02 -11.89 3.46
CA ARG A 355 0.97 -12.54 2.64
C ARG A 355 0.16 -13.62 3.37
N HIS A 356 0.74 -14.21 4.41
CA HIS A 356 0.06 -15.20 5.25
C HIS A 356 -1.14 -14.59 6.02
N THR A 357 -1.13 -13.28 6.27
CA THR A 357 -2.21 -12.56 6.97
C THR A 357 -3.50 -12.44 6.14
N TRP A 358 -3.46 -12.79 4.86
CA TRP A 358 -4.60 -12.66 3.94
C TRP A 358 -5.61 -13.81 4.07
N ILE A 359 -5.12 -14.99 4.43
CA ILE A 359 -5.89 -16.25 4.43
C ILE A 359 -7.19 -16.16 5.24
N PRO A 360 -7.22 -15.56 6.45
CA PRO A 360 -8.46 -15.45 7.24
C PRO A 360 -9.59 -14.67 6.57
N TYR A 361 -9.30 -13.89 5.52
CA TYR A 361 -10.25 -13.05 4.80
C TYR A 361 -10.65 -13.63 3.44
N PHE A 362 -10.32 -14.90 3.16
CA PHE A 362 -10.63 -15.55 1.88
C PHE A 362 -11.99 -16.24 1.87
N ASP A 363 -12.48 -16.72 3.02
CA ASP A 363 -13.66 -17.59 3.08
C ASP A 363 -14.97 -16.86 2.75
N ASP A 364 -15.02 -15.55 3.00
CA ASP A 364 -16.21 -14.70 2.89
C ASP A 364 -16.05 -13.56 1.88
N ALA A 365 -14.93 -13.51 1.15
CA ALA A 365 -14.66 -12.48 0.16
C ALA A 365 -15.65 -12.57 -1.01
N ASN A 366 -16.36 -11.48 -1.32
CA ASN A 366 -17.23 -11.41 -2.49
C ASN A 366 -16.44 -11.03 -3.76
N ALA A 367 -15.48 -10.12 -3.63
CA ALA A 367 -14.60 -9.74 -4.73
C ALA A 367 -13.17 -9.41 -4.28
N ILE A 368 -12.22 -9.62 -5.18
CA ILE A 368 -10.83 -9.22 -5.04
C ILE A 368 -10.51 -8.16 -6.09
N ILE A 369 -9.93 -7.06 -5.64
CA ILE A 369 -9.29 -6.07 -6.52
C ILE A 369 -7.78 -6.30 -6.42
N PHE A 370 -7.22 -6.92 -7.45
CA PHE A 370 -5.78 -7.15 -7.57
C PHE A 370 -5.11 -5.95 -8.24
N VAL A 371 -4.18 -5.31 -7.53
CA VAL A 371 -3.45 -4.14 -8.01
C VAL A 371 -2.01 -4.52 -8.35
N ALA A 372 -1.65 -4.40 -9.63
CA ALA A 372 -0.31 -4.68 -10.16
C ALA A 372 0.32 -3.41 -10.75
N PRO A 373 1.50 -2.95 -10.28
CA PRO A 373 2.12 -1.74 -10.79
C PRO A 373 2.93 -2.06 -12.06
N VAL A 374 2.38 -1.76 -13.23
CA VAL A 374 3.01 -2.08 -14.53
C VAL A 374 4.27 -1.25 -14.80
N SER A 375 4.41 -0.10 -14.13
CA SER A 375 5.62 0.74 -14.21
C SER A 375 6.85 0.11 -13.56
N ALA A 376 6.72 -0.94 -12.75
CA ALA A 376 7.82 -1.55 -12.00
C ALA A 376 8.61 -2.60 -12.81
N PHE A 377 8.47 -2.61 -14.15
CA PHE A 377 9.14 -3.58 -15.03
C PHE A 377 10.67 -3.52 -14.98
N ASP A 378 11.24 -2.37 -14.60
CA ASP A 378 12.67 -2.12 -14.45
C ASP A 378 13.16 -2.24 -13.00
N GLN A 379 12.33 -2.81 -12.11
CA GLN A 379 12.61 -2.89 -10.67
C GLN A 379 12.58 -4.32 -10.14
N TYR A 380 13.40 -4.55 -9.11
CA TYR A 380 13.46 -5.81 -8.35
C TYR A 380 12.84 -5.63 -6.97
N LEU A 381 12.45 -6.74 -6.34
CA LEU A 381 11.96 -6.72 -4.96
C LEU A 381 13.07 -6.29 -4.00
N GLU A 382 12.67 -5.68 -2.89
CA GLU A 382 13.62 -5.33 -1.83
C GLU A 382 13.98 -6.57 -1.01
N GLU A 383 13.01 -7.45 -0.76
CA GLU A 383 13.20 -8.68 0.00
C GLU A 383 13.93 -9.76 -0.80
N ASP A 384 13.89 -9.68 -2.13
CA ASP A 384 14.52 -10.62 -3.05
C ASP A 384 15.03 -9.91 -4.31
N PRO A 385 16.30 -9.43 -4.29
CA PRO A 385 16.88 -8.66 -5.40
C PRO A 385 17.00 -9.43 -6.73
N ARG A 386 16.75 -10.74 -6.75
CA ARG A 386 16.79 -11.56 -7.98
C ARG A 386 15.45 -11.57 -8.70
N THR A 387 14.37 -11.25 -8.01
CA THR A 387 13.02 -11.34 -8.56
C THR A 387 12.54 -9.98 -9.04
N ASN A 388 12.18 -9.89 -10.34
CA ASN A 388 11.55 -8.71 -10.92
C ASN A 388 10.16 -8.50 -10.31
N ARG A 389 9.75 -7.24 -10.11
CA ARG A 389 8.48 -6.89 -9.47
C ARG A 389 7.23 -7.24 -10.30
N ILE A 390 7.33 -7.23 -11.63
CA ILE A 390 6.24 -7.69 -12.50
C ILE A 390 6.10 -9.21 -12.41
N ASP A 391 7.22 -9.93 -12.38
CA ASP A 391 7.22 -11.39 -12.25
C ASP A 391 6.64 -11.83 -10.90
N ASP A 392 7.01 -11.19 -9.79
CA ASP A 392 6.37 -11.47 -8.49
C ASP A 392 4.87 -11.14 -8.51
N SER A 393 4.46 -10.07 -9.18
CA SER A 393 3.02 -9.75 -9.35
C SER A 393 2.28 -10.82 -10.15
N LEU A 394 2.89 -11.35 -11.23
CA LEU A 394 2.33 -12.44 -12.03
C LEU A 394 2.27 -13.76 -11.24
N GLN A 395 3.32 -14.09 -10.47
CA GLN A 395 3.34 -15.25 -9.59
C GLN A 395 2.26 -15.16 -8.52
N LEU A 396 2.13 -13.99 -7.90
CA LEU A 396 1.09 -13.72 -6.89
C LEU A 396 -0.31 -13.84 -7.48
N PHE A 397 -0.54 -13.26 -8.65
CA PHE A 397 -1.82 -13.36 -9.35
C PHE A 397 -2.14 -14.80 -9.76
N THR A 398 -1.12 -15.58 -10.15
CA THR A 398 -1.26 -17.01 -10.44
C THR A 398 -1.71 -17.76 -9.19
N ALA A 399 -1.10 -17.51 -8.04
CA ALA A 399 -1.46 -18.13 -6.77
C ALA A 399 -2.90 -17.78 -6.33
N ILE A 400 -3.34 -16.53 -6.53
CA ILE A 400 -4.72 -16.12 -6.28
C ILE A 400 -5.67 -16.84 -7.23
N CYS A 401 -5.32 -16.92 -8.52
CA CYS A 401 -6.18 -17.54 -9.51
C CYS A 401 -6.34 -19.05 -9.31
N SER A 402 -5.30 -19.74 -8.86
CA SER A 402 -5.28 -21.19 -8.62
C SER A 402 -5.81 -21.60 -7.24
N ASN A 403 -6.00 -20.64 -6.32
CA ASN A 403 -6.49 -20.93 -4.98
C ASN A 403 -7.93 -21.47 -5.00
N ARG A 404 -8.13 -22.62 -4.32
CA ARG A 404 -9.42 -23.30 -4.24
C ARG A 404 -10.49 -22.49 -3.50
N LEU A 405 -10.12 -21.76 -2.45
CA LEU A 405 -11.04 -20.94 -1.66
C LEU A 405 -11.56 -19.75 -2.49
N LEU A 406 -10.73 -19.23 -3.39
CA LEU A 406 -11.03 -18.03 -4.18
C LEU A 406 -11.70 -18.31 -5.53
N LYS A 407 -12.09 -19.56 -5.80
CA LYS A 407 -12.68 -19.95 -7.10
C LYS A 407 -14.02 -19.25 -7.38
N GLY A 408 -14.80 -18.95 -6.34
CA GLY A 408 -16.12 -18.28 -6.47
C GLY A 408 -16.06 -16.75 -6.42
N VAL A 409 -14.88 -16.18 -6.11
CA VAL A 409 -14.71 -14.75 -5.84
C VAL A 409 -14.57 -13.97 -7.14
N HIS A 410 -15.25 -12.82 -7.24
CA HIS A 410 -15.12 -11.94 -8.41
C HIS A 410 -13.71 -11.34 -8.49
N LEU A 411 -13.12 -11.33 -9.69
CA LEU A 411 -11.77 -10.80 -9.89
C LEU A 411 -11.80 -9.52 -10.71
N VAL A 412 -11.19 -8.47 -10.15
CA VAL A 412 -10.90 -7.21 -10.80
C VAL A 412 -9.39 -7.02 -10.81
N LEU A 413 -8.82 -6.67 -11.97
CA LEU A 413 -7.39 -6.44 -12.16
C LEU A 413 -7.15 -4.97 -12.49
N PHE A 414 -6.40 -4.29 -11.63
CA PHE A 414 -5.90 -2.94 -11.85
C PHE A 414 -4.43 -3.01 -12.24
N LEU A 415 -4.16 -2.71 -13.51
CA LEU A 415 -2.82 -2.48 -14.05
C LEU A 415 -2.48 -1.01 -13.77
N ASN A 416 -1.89 -0.77 -12.60
CA ASN A 416 -1.71 0.55 -12.01
C ASN A 416 -0.38 1.21 -12.40
N LYS A 417 -0.29 2.53 -12.16
CA LYS A 417 0.87 3.39 -12.41
C LYS A 417 1.19 3.53 -13.90
N VAL A 418 0.15 3.59 -14.73
CA VAL A 418 0.32 3.74 -16.19
C VAL A 418 0.91 5.10 -16.57
N ASP A 419 0.69 6.12 -15.75
CA ASP A 419 1.33 7.44 -15.85
C ASP A 419 2.85 7.35 -15.72
N ILE A 420 3.35 6.65 -14.69
CA ILE A 420 4.78 6.43 -14.48
C ILE A 420 5.35 5.54 -15.59
N LEU A 421 4.60 4.52 -16.03
CA LEU A 421 5.00 3.69 -17.16
C LEU A 421 5.21 4.55 -18.41
N GLN A 422 4.24 5.40 -18.75
CA GLN A 422 4.34 6.29 -19.91
C GLN A 422 5.55 7.22 -19.80
N GLN A 423 5.81 7.81 -18.63
CA GLN A 423 6.99 8.63 -18.39
C GLN A 423 8.30 7.86 -18.64
N LYS A 424 8.41 6.62 -18.15
CA LYS A 424 9.61 5.78 -18.34
C LYS A 424 9.83 5.40 -19.80
N ILE A 425 8.77 5.05 -20.52
CA ILE A 425 8.85 4.72 -21.94
C ILE A 425 9.27 5.94 -22.75
N SER A 426 8.66 7.11 -22.49
CA SER A 426 9.05 8.38 -23.12
C SER A 426 10.49 8.79 -22.80
N ALA A 427 11.00 8.44 -21.62
CA ALA A 427 12.40 8.63 -21.25
C ALA A 427 13.37 7.63 -21.92
N GLY A 428 12.85 6.71 -22.75
CA GLY A 428 13.64 5.75 -23.53
C GLY A 428 13.99 4.46 -22.79
N VAL A 429 13.41 4.19 -21.62
CA VAL A 429 13.66 2.94 -20.88
C VAL A 429 13.10 1.76 -21.68
N GLN A 430 13.97 0.82 -22.02
CA GLN A 430 13.64 -0.33 -22.87
C GLN A 430 13.11 -1.50 -22.04
N VAL A 431 11.87 -1.94 -22.29
CA VAL A 431 11.25 -3.07 -21.58
C VAL A 431 12.01 -4.38 -21.83
N LYS A 432 12.46 -4.62 -23.07
CA LYS A 432 13.23 -5.81 -23.45
C LYS A 432 14.51 -6.04 -22.64
N LYS A 433 15.06 -4.98 -22.02
CA LYS A 433 16.26 -5.07 -21.16
C LYS A 433 15.98 -5.80 -19.85
N TYR A 434 14.74 -5.75 -19.36
CA TYR A 434 14.37 -6.33 -18.07
C TYR A 434 13.45 -7.53 -18.21
N ILE A 435 12.67 -7.58 -19.29
CA ILE A 435 11.70 -8.63 -19.55
C ILE A 435 12.06 -9.27 -20.89
N THR A 436 12.82 -10.36 -20.85
CA THR A 436 13.31 -11.06 -22.05
C THR A 436 12.16 -11.63 -22.90
N SER A 437 11.06 -12.03 -22.27
CA SER A 437 9.83 -12.50 -22.93
C SER A 437 9.12 -11.42 -23.77
N PHE A 438 9.49 -10.15 -23.61
CA PHE A 438 9.00 -9.06 -24.47
C PHE A 438 9.53 -9.16 -25.91
N GLY A 439 10.70 -9.79 -26.12
CA GLY A 439 11.27 -10.01 -27.44
C GLY A 439 11.50 -8.71 -28.23
N ASP A 440 11.24 -8.77 -29.54
CA ASP A 440 11.47 -7.66 -30.48
C ASP A 440 10.25 -6.76 -30.71
N ARG A 441 9.30 -6.76 -29.77
CA ARG A 441 8.13 -5.87 -29.83
C ARG A 441 8.55 -4.41 -29.75
N SER A 442 7.75 -3.53 -30.34
CA SER A 442 7.97 -2.09 -30.27
C SER A 442 7.84 -1.58 -28.83
N ASN A 443 8.75 -0.69 -28.43
CA ASN A 443 8.80 -0.11 -27.08
C ASN A 443 7.91 1.14 -26.98
N ASP A 444 6.72 1.12 -27.57
CA ASP A 444 5.71 2.16 -27.44
C ASP A 444 4.73 1.82 -26.29
N TYR A 445 4.10 2.86 -25.74
CA TYR A 445 3.22 2.72 -24.58
C TYR A 445 2.11 1.68 -24.80
N GLU A 446 1.42 1.73 -25.96
CA GLU A 446 0.28 0.86 -26.27
C GLU A 446 0.68 -0.61 -26.38
N THR A 447 1.81 -0.89 -27.04
CA THR A 447 2.35 -2.24 -27.15
C THR A 447 2.77 -2.80 -25.79
N VAL A 448 3.39 -1.98 -24.94
CA VAL A 448 3.85 -2.37 -23.61
C VAL A 448 2.66 -2.66 -22.66
N VAL A 449 1.66 -1.78 -22.59
CA VAL A 449 0.47 -2.03 -21.76
C VAL A 449 -0.34 -3.22 -22.27
N GLY A 450 -0.45 -3.37 -23.59
CA GLY A 450 -1.08 -4.53 -24.24
C GLY A 450 -0.40 -5.84 -23.88
N TYR A 451 0.94 -5.85 -23.88
CA TYR A 451 1.76 -6.99 -23.46
C TYR A 451 1.47 -7.39 -22.00
N PHE A 452 1.55 -6.45 -21.06
CA PHE A 452 1.29 -6.77 -19.65
C PHE A 452 -0.14 -7.29 -19.44
N ARG A 453 -1.14 -6.63 -20.03
CA ARG A 453 -2.53 -7.09 -19.98
C ARG A 453 -2.69 -8.50 -20.52
N ALA A 454 -2.06 -8.82 -21.65
CA ALA A 454 -2.12 -10.15 -22.26
C ALA A 454 -1.55 -11.24 -21.33
N HIS A 455 -0.43 -10.96 -20.65
CA HIS A 455 0.18 -11.90 -19.70
C HIS A 455 -0.72 -12.19 -18.49
N PHE A 456 -1.28 -11.15 -17.85
CA PHE A 456 -2.23 -11.35 -16.75
C PHE A 456 -3.50 -12.09 -17.21
N ASN A 457 -4.04 -11.75 -18.39
CA ASN A 457 -5.18 -12.46 -18.98
C ASN A 457 -4.87 -13.92 -19.28
N GLN A 458 -3.65 -14.23 -19.74
CA GLN A 458 -3.21 -15.59 -19.99
C GLN A 458 -3.13 -16.40 -18.69
N VAL A 459 -2.57 -15.83 -17.62
CA VAL A 459 -2.54 -16.45 -16.29
C VAL A 459 -3.96 -16.74 -15.81
N HIS A 460 -4.87 -15.77 -15.94
CA HIS A 460 -6.26 -15.96 -15.57
C HIS A 460 -6.90 -17.09 -16.38
N ARG A 461 -6.83 -17.04 -17.72
CA ARG A 461 -7.43 -18.04 -18.61
C ARG A 461 -6.94 -19.46 -18.32
N LYS A 462 -5.64 -19.64 -18.05
CA LYS A 462 -5.06 -20.95 -17.71
C LYS A 462 -5.59 -21.53 -16.41
N ASN A 463 -6.00 -20.68 -15.46
CA ASN A 463 -6.43 -21.07 -14.12
C ASN A 463 -7.93 -20.80 -13.89
N ASN A 464 -8.72 -20.60 -14.96
CA ASN A 464 -10.13 -20.23 -14.87
C ASN A 464 -11.05 -21.40 -15.22
N GLU A 465 -11.16 -22.35 -14.30
CA GLU A 465 -12.04 -23.53 -14.48
C GLU A 465 -13.54 -23.16 -14.47
N LYS A 466 -13.94 -22.10 -13.77
CA LYS A 466 -15.35 -21.70 -13.59
C LYS A 466 -15.84 -20.64 -14.58
N ASN A 467 -15.07 -20.33 -15.63
CA ASN A 467 -15.38 -19.26 -16.59
C ASN A 467 -15.72 -17.91 -15.92
N ARG A 468 -15.08 -17.58 -14.78
CA ARG A 468 -15.25 -16.27 -14.13
C ARG A 468 -14.75 -15.18 -15.06
N VAL A 469 -15.42 -14.03 -15.06
CA VAL A 469 -14.98 -12.87 -15.85
C VAL A 469 -13.89 -12.13 -15.10
N LEU A 470 -12.83 -11.72 -15.81
CA LEU A 470 -11.78 -10.85 -15.29
C LEU A 470 -11.97 -9.43 -15.84
N TYR A 471 -12.30 -8.49 -14.96
CA TYR A 471 -12.41 -7.08 -15.33
C TYR A 471 -11.04 -6.41 -15.20
N SER A 472 -10.41 -6.09 -16.34
CA SER A 472 -9.09 -5.49 -16.36
C SER A 472 -9.16 -4.00 -16.70
N HIS A 473 -8.55 -3.17 -15.85
CA HIS A 473 -8.49 -1.72 -16.03
C HIS A 473 -7.05 -1.24 -15.96
N PHE A 474 -6.69 -0.32 -16.85
CA PHE A 474 -5.48 0.49 -16.73
C PHE A 474 -5.79 1.65 -15.80
N THR A 475 -4.97 1.83 -14.76
CA THR A 475 -5.25 2.81 -13.72
C THR A 475 -4.03 3.68 -13.42
N SER A 476 -4.30 4.95 -13.15
CA SER A 476 -3.45 5.78 -12.33
C SER A 476 -4.28 6.13 -11.11
N VAL A 477 -4.07 5.41 -10.01
CA VAL A 477 -4.94 5.53 -8.82
C VAL A 477 -4.84 6.91 -8.16
N VAL A 478 -3.83 7.72 -8.50
CA VAL A 478 -3.75 9.13 -8.10
C VAL A 478 -4.74 10.01 -8.87
N ASP A 479 -5.14 9.64 -10.09
CA ASP A 479 -6.19 10.34 -10.84
C ASP A 479 -7.57 10.01 -10.26
N THR A 480 -8.08 10.94 -9.46
CA THR A 480 -9.40 10.84 -8.82
C THR A 480 -10.54 10.73 -9.82
N LYS A 481 -10.52 11.45 -10.95
CA LYS A 481 -11.68 11.47 -11.86
C LYS A 481 -11.86 10.12 -12.53
N THR A 482 -10.79 9.61 -13.12
CA THR A 482 -10.80 8.31 -13.81
C THR A 482 -11.02 7.17 -12.83
N THR A 483 -10.32 7.19 -11.69
CA THR A 483 -10.45 6.13 -10.67
C THR A 483 -11.86 6.04 -10.10
N ARG A 484 -12.53 7.18 -9.87
CA ARG A 484 -13.91 7.21 -9.37
C ARG A 484 -14.89 6.58 -10.37
N SER A 485 -14.71 6.84 -11.67
CA SER A 485 -15.50 6.18 -12.72
C SER A 485 -15.25 4.66 -12.78
N ILE A 486 -13.99 4.23 -12.64
CA ILE A 486 -13.64 2.80 -12.63
C ILE A 486 -14.24 2.10 -11.41
N ILE A 487 -14.18 2.71 -10.22
CA ILE A 487 -14.79 2.14 -9.00
C ILE A 487 -16.31 2.01 -9.17
N ALA A 488 -16.99 2.99 -9.76
CA ALA A 488 -18.42 2.91 -10.05
C ALA A 488 -18.74 1.75 -11.01
N ASN A 489 -17.96 1.57 -12.08
CA ASN A 489 -18.12 0.45 -13.01
C ASN A 489 -17.88 -0.90 -12.32
N VAL A 490 -16.88 -0.99 -11.44
CA VAL A 490 -16.60 -2.19 -10.64
C VAL A 490 -17.76 -2.49 -9.71
N ARG A 491 -18.32 -1.48 -9.02
CA ARG A 491 -19.52 -1.64 -8.19
C ARG A 491 -20.69 -2.20 -8.96
N ASP A 492 -21.01 -1.63 -10.11
CA ASP A 492 -22.15 -2.06 -10.91
C ASP A 492 -21.93 -3.47 -11.49
N SER A 493 -20.67 -3.85 -11.73
CA SER A 493 -20.31 -5.21 -12.14
C SER A 493 -20.47 -6.24 -11.02
N ILE A 494 -19.88 -5.98 -9.85
CA ILE A 494 -19.95 -6.87 -8.69
C ILE A 494 -21.42 -7.07 -8.28
N PHE A 495 -22.20 -5.98 -8.28
CA PHE A 495 -23.60 -6.02 -7.89
C PHE A 495 -24.47 -6.84 -8.86
N ARG A 496 -24.29 -6.69 -10.17
CA ARG A 496 -25.06 -7.46 -11.17
C ARG A 496 -24.88 -8.97 -10.99
N ASP A 497 -23.68 -9.41 -10.66
CA ASP A 497 -23.42 -10.83 -10.45
C ASP A 497 -23.84 -11.30 -9.05
N TYR A 498 -23.73 -10.46 -8.02
CA TYR A 498 -24.31 -10.73 -6.70
C TYR A 498 -25.83 -10.91 -6.77
N LEU A 499 -26.53 -10.08 -7.54
CA LEU A 499 -27.98 -10.26 -7.75
C LEU A 499 -28.31 -11.57 -8.46
N LYS A 500 -27.52 -11.98 -9.45
CA LYS A 500 -27.74 -13.28 -10.12
C LYS A 500 -27.56 -14.44 -9.15
N SER A 501 -26.53 -14.40 -8.31
CA SER A 501 -26.29 -15.47 -7.33
C SER A 501 -27.32 -15.47 -6.20
N ALA A 502 -27.77 -14.30 -5.75
CA ALA A 502 -28.79 -14.17 -4.71
C ALA A 502 -30.21 -14.49 -5.20
N ALA A 503 -30.53 -14.23 -6.47
CA ALA A 503 -31.84 -14.53 -7.05
C ALA A 503 -32.02 -16.01 -7.48
N LEU A 504 -30.92 -16.78 -7.52
CA LEU A 504 -30.90 -18.21 -7.87
C LEU A 504 -30.94 -19.13 -6.63
N VAL A 505 -31.14 -18.58 -5.43
CA VAL A 505 -31.29 -19.33 -4.16
C VAL A 505 -32.72 -19.27 -3.67
#